data_AF-A0A940RMJ0-F1
#
_entry.id   AF-A0A940RMJ0-F1
#
_cell.length_a   1.000
_cell.length_b   1.000
_cell.length_c   1.000
_cell.angle_alpha   90.00
_cell.angle_beta   90.00
_cell.angle_gamma   90.00
#
_symmetry.space_group_name_H-M   'P 1'
#
loop_
_entity.id
_entity.type
_entity.pdbx_description
1 polymer ?
#
loop_
_entity_poly.entity_id
_entity_poly.type
_entity_poly.pdbx_seq_one_letter_code
_entity_poly.pdbx_strand_id
1 'polypeptide(L)'
;MSDMTFDQLCELFAYAPKGRPLDTKEVAEILRIHPNTLDQYRFRGEGPRFFSPPGTRRVWYAELDVLRWLASGAKQSTSEAA
;
A
#
# COMPACT_ATOMS: atom_id res chain seq x y z
N MET A 1 11.41 9.60 -0.62
CA MET A 1 10.89 8.22 -0.70
C MET A 1 11.84 7.36 0.10
N SER A 2 11.40 6.72 1.18
CA SER A 2 12.30 5.92 2.01
C SER A 2 12.96 4.82 1.16
N ASP A 3 14.27 4.92 0.99
CA ASP A 3 15.13 3.90 0.35
C ASP A 3 15.26 2.62 1.19
N MET A 4 14.21 2.28 1.94
CA MET A 4 14.13 1.06 2.71
C MET A 4 13.94 -0.13 1.78
N THR A 5 14.69 -1.20 2.06
CA THR A 5 14.54 -2.47 1.35
C THR A 5 13.22 -3.14 1.74
N PHE A 6 12.80 -4.14 0.96
CA PHE A 6 11.58 -4.90 1.28
C PHE A 6 11.67 -5.55 2.67
N ASP A 7 12.81 -6.15 3.01
CA ASP A 7 13.01 -6.82 4.30
C ASP A 7 12.94 -5.83 5.47
N GLN A 8 13.53 -4.64 5.33
CA GLN A 8 13.45 -3.59 6.34
C GLN A 8 12.01 -3.10 6.56
N LEU A 9 11.22 -3.00 5.49
CA LEU A 9 9.80 -2.63 5.58
C LEU A 9 8.99 -3.75 6.24
N CYS A 10 9.32 -5.01 5.96
CA CYS A 10 8.68 -6.15 6.60
C CYS A 10 8.95 -6.16 8.11
N GLU A 11 10.20 -5.92 8.51
CA GLU A 11 10.58 -5.80 9.91
C GLU A 11 9.89 -4.61 10.59
N LEU A 12 9.90 -3.43 9.95
CA LEU A 12 9.31 -2.19 10.48
C LEU A 12 7.82 -2.33 10.80
N PHE A 13 7.07 -3.03 9.94
CA PHE A 13 5.63 -3.19 10.09
C PHE A 13 5.21 -4.56 10.63
N ALA A 14 6.17 -5.39 11.07
CA ALA A 14 5.95 -6.79 11.43
C ALA A 14 5.12 -7.55 10.37
N TYR A 15 5.38 -7.27 9.11
CA TYR A 15 4.67 -7.84 7.97
C TYR A 15 5.32 -9.16 7.54
N ALA A 16 4.50 -10.20 7.36
CA ALA A 16 4.93 -11.48 6.81
C ALA A 16 4.67 -11.53 5.30
N PRO A 17 5.71 -11.63 4.45
CA PRO A 17 5.56 -11.70 3.01
C PRO A 17 4.71 -12.90 2.55
N LYS A 18 3.79 -12.66 1.61
CA LYS A 18 2.98 -13.68 0.95
C LYS A 18 3.64 -14.25 -0.31
N GLY A 19 4.59 -13.53 -0.90
CA GLY A 19 5.29 -13.97 -2.12
C GLY A 19 4.42 -13.93 -3.37
N ARG A 20 3.35 -13.12 -3.36
CA ARG A 20 2.43 -12.95 -4.49
C ARG A 20 1.76 -11.57 -4.45
N PRO A 21 1.23 -11.07 -5.58
CA PRO A 21 0.44 -9.85 -5.58
C PRO A 21 -0.78 -9.94 -4.66
N LEU A 22 -1.12 -8.79 -4.07
CA LEU A 22 -2.25 -8.62 -3.16
C LEU A 22 -3.46 -8.07 -3.92
N ASP A 23 -4.65 -8.55 -3.59
CA ASP A 23 -5.88 -7.93 -4.06
C ASP A 23 -6.28 -6.70 -3.19
N THR A 24 -7.29 -5.95 -3.62
CA THR A 24 -7.77 -4.77 -2.89
C THR A 24 -8.21 -5.09 -1.46
N LYS A 25 -8.74 -6.29 -1.18
CA LYS A 25 -9.21 -6.65 0.17
C LYS A 25 -8.02 -6.91 1.08
N GLU A 26 -7.01 -7.61 0.59
CA GLU A 26 -5.77 -7.86 1.33
C GLU A 26 -5.04 -6.56 1.67
N VAL A 27 -4.99 -5.61 0.73
CA VAL A 27 -4.39 -4.28 1.00
C VAL A 27 -5.24 -3.49 1.99
N ALA A 28 -6.57 -3.54 1.89
CA ALA A 28 -7.46 -2.88 2.83
C ALA A 28 -7.27 -3.41 4.26
N GLU A 29 -7.04 -4.72 4.40
CA GLU A 29 -6.77 -5.37 5.67
C GLU A 29 -5.44 -4.92 6.28
N ILE A 30 -4.35 -4.86 5.48
CA ILE A 30 -3.05 -4.35 5.91
C ILE A 30 -3.15 -2.91 6.39
N LEU A 31 -3.85 -2.07 5.63
CA LEU A 31 -4.01 -0.64 5.94
C LEU A 31 -5.09 -0.35 6.99
N ARG A 32 -5.83 -1.37 7.44
CA ARG A 32 -6.97 -1.24 8.37
C ARG A 32 -8.02 -0.21 7.94
N ILE A 33 -8.32 -0.17 6.65
CA ILE A 33 -9.35 0.71 6.07
C ILE A 33 -10.42 -0.10 5.32
N HIS A 34 -11.52 0.55 4.99
CA HIS A 34 -12.54 -0.07 4.15
C HIS A 34 -12.04 -0.16 2.69
N PRO A 35 -12.32 -1.24 1.94
CA PRO A 35 -11.90 -1.38 0.52
C PRO A 35 -12.34 -0.21 -0.37
N ASN A 36 -13.53 0.37 -0.10
CA ASN A 36 -14.01 1.55 -0.81
C ASN A 36 -13.08 2.78 -0.66
N THR A 37 -12.33 2.89 0.44
CA THR A 37 -11.35 3.96 0.64
C THR A 37 -10.18 3.79 -0.32
N LEU A 38 -9.72 2.56 -0.58
CA LEU A 38 -8.71 2.26 -1.60
C LEU A 38 -9.20 2.57 -3.01
N ASP A 39 -10.47 2.33 -3.29
CA ASP A 39 -11.07 2.69 -4.59
C ASP A 39 -11.06 4.21 -4.80
N GLN A 40 -11.36 4.98 -3.74
CA GLN A 40 -11.28 6.43 -3.77
C GLN A 40 -9.84 6.94 -3.92
N TYR A 41 -8.86 6.33 -3.24
CA TYR A 41 -7.44 6.68 -3.43
C TYR A 41 -7.02 6.50 -4.88
N ARG A 42 -7.35 5.35 -5.47
CA ARG A 42 -7.08 5.11 -6.90
C ARG A 42 -7.72 6.14 -7.81
N PHE A 43 -8.97 6.51 -7.55
CA PHE A 43 -9.68 7.53 -8.33
C PHE A 43 -9.02 8.91 -8.23
N ARG A 44 -8.50 9.28 -7.05
CA ARG A 44 -7.81 10.55 -6.82
C ARG A 44 -6.36 10.56 -7.30
N GLY A 45 -5.80 9.40 -7.69
CA GLY A 45 -4.38 9.25 -7.97
C GLY A 45 -3.51 9.23 -6.72
N GLU A 46 -4.11 9.01 -5.55
CA GLU A 46 -3.45 8.82 -4.27
C GLU A 46 -3.29 7.33 -3.97
N GLY A 47 -2.56 7.00 -2.91
CA GLY A 47 -2.45 5.63 -2.42
C GLY A 47 -1.29 4.83 -2.99
N PRO A 48 -1.21 3.53 -2.66
CA PRO A 48 -0.16 2.65 -3.14
C PRO A 48 -0.29 2.38 -4.64
N ARG A 49 0.84 2.16 -5.29
CA ARG A 49 0.89 1.82 -6.72
C ARG A 49 0.11 0.52 -6.96
N PHE A 50 -0.73 0.53 -7.98
CA PHE A 50 -1.54 -0.60 -8.38
C PHE A 50 -1.21 -1.06 -9.80
N PHE A 51 -1.56 -2.31 -10.09
CA PHE A 51 -1.41 -2.97 -11.37
C PHE A 51 -2.78 -3.44 -11.84
N SER A 52 -3.12 -3.11 -13.09
CA SER A 52 -4.34 -3.59 -13.75
C SER A 52 -3.95 -4.25 -15.07
N PRO A 53 -3.75 -5.59 -15.09
CA PRO A 53 -3.37 -6.29 -16.30
C PRO A 53 -4.39 -6.09 -17.43
N PRO A 54 -3.94 -5.89 -18.68
CA PRO A 54 -4.83 -5.66 -19.81
C PRO A 54 -5.81 -6.83 -19.99
N GLY A 55 -7.07 -6.52 -20.30
CA GLY A 55 -8.13 -7.51 -20.44
C GLY A 55 -8.79 -7.97 -19.14
N THR A 56 -8.35 -7.48 -17.98
CA THR A 56 -9.00 -7.74 -16.70
C THR A 56 -9.42 -6.44 -16.00
N ARG A 57 -10.55 -6.49 -15.28
CA ARG A 57 -10.99 -5.40 -14.39
C ARG A 57 -10.43 -5.54 -12.96
N ARG A 58 -9.54 -6.52 -12.75
CA ARG A 58 -8.96 -6.80 -11.44
C ARG A 58 -7.77 -5.88 -11.19
N VAL A 59 -7.65 -5.46 -9.94
CA VAL A 59 -6.56 -4.61 -9.48
C VAL A 59 -5.74 -5.35 -8.46
N TRP A 60 -4.43 -5.30 -8.67
CA TRP A 60 -3.42 -5.96 -7.87
C TRP A 60 -2.45 -4.94 -7.33
N TYR A 61 -1.80 -5.29 -6.23
CA TYR A 61 -0.78 -4.48 -5.60
C TYR A 61 0.45 -5.33 -5.32
N ALA A 62 1.63 -4.75 -5.52
CA ALA A 62 2.87 -5.38 -5.05
C ALA A 62 3.02 -5.10 -3.55
N GLU A 63 3.42 -6.13 -2.79
CA GLU A 63 3.62 -6.01 -1.33
C GLU A 63 4.57 -4.86 -1.00
N LEU A 64 5.68 -4.77 -1.72
CA LEU A 64 6.67 -3.69 -1.59
C LEU A 64 6.07 -2.31 -1.79
N ASP A 65 5.23 -2.11 -2.80
CA ASP A 65 4.66 -0.80 -3.11
C ASP A 65 3.66 -0.37 -2.03
N VAL A 66 2.91 -1.32 -1.46
CA VAL A 66 2.00 -1.06 -0.34
C VAL A 66 2.77 -0.63 0.90
N LEU A 67 3.81 -1.38 1.27
CA LEU A 67 4.61 -1.07 2.46
C LEU A 67 5.41 0.23 2.29
N ARG A 68 5.94 0.51 1.09
CA ARG A 68 6.60 1.78 0.78
C ARG A 68 5.65 2.96 0.90
N TRP A 69 4.43 2.81 0.39
CA TRP A 69 3.42 3.85 0.53
C TRP A 69 3.07 4.07 2.00
N LEU A 70 2.91 3.00 2.79
CA LEU A 70 2.65 3.11 4.22
C LEU A 70 3.79 3.85 4.95
N ALA A 71 5.03 3.49 4.67
CA ALA A 71 6.21 4.15 5.22
C ALA A 71 6.36 5.61 4.76
N SER A 72 5.88 5.95 3.57
CA SER A 72 5.90 7.33 3.06
C SER A 72 5.00 8.27 3.87
N GLY A 73 3.99 7.74 4.55
CA GLY A 73 3.11 8.48 5.45
C GLY A 73 3.68 8.70 6.85
N ALA A 74 4.93 8.33 7.12
CA ALA A 74 5.57 8.55 8.40
C ALA A 74 5.65 10.06 8.70
N LYS A 75 4.95 10.51 9.74
CA LYS A 75 4.97 11.88 10.26
C LYS A 75 5.48 11.86 11.68
N GLN A 76 6.23 12.88 12.07
CA GLN A 76 6.71 13.04 13.45
C GLN A 76 5.69 13.77 14.31
N SER A 77 4.82 14.58 13.69
CA SER A 77 3.77 15.32 14.40
C SER A 77 2.45 15.32 13.63
N THR A 78 1.33 15.24 14.35
CA THR A 78 -0.01 15.38 13.77
C THR A 78 -0.28 16.78 13.22
N SER A 79 0.56 17.75 13.56
CA SER A 79 0.51 19.12 13.06
C SER A 79 1.38 19.35 11.82
N GLU A 80 2.17 18.36 11.37
CA GLU A 80 2.86 18.44 10.08
C GLU A 80 1.81 18.41 8.95
N ALA A 81 1.76 19.51 8.20
CA ALA A 81 0.88 19.68 7.04
C ALA A 81 1.02 18.47 6.10
N ALA A 82 -0.11 18.00 5.58
CA ALA A 82 -0.22 16.83 4.72
C ALA A 82 0.27 17.08 3.30
#